data_AF-A0A9W6RHZ5-F1
#
_entry.id   AF-A0A9W6RHZ5-F1
#
_cell.length_a   1.000
_cell.length_b   1.000
_cell.length_c   1.000
_cell.angle_alpha   90.00
_cell.angle_beta   90.00
_cell.angle_gamma   90.00
#
_symmetry.space_group_name_H-M   'P 1'
#
loop_
_entity.id
_entity.type
_entity.pdbx_description
1 polymer ?
#
loop_
_entity_poly.entity_id
_entity_poly.type
_entity_poly.pdbx_seq_one_letter_code
_entity_poly.pdbx_strand_id
1 'polypeptide(L)'
;MTNVIPLHRPAAVSSPRPRPRDGRPSSSRRSVLDPVRLTFDPTRSVHAAVCAQCAETESAYPDALGWLLGWAEAHRCDPELAALLASCDRGAA
;
A
#
# COMPACT_ATOMS: atom_id res chain seq x y z
N MET A 1 11.72 -7.29 16.91
CA MET A 1 12.67 -6.77 15.90
C MET A 1 12.04 -6.98 14.53
N THR A 2 11.44 -5.94 13.96
CA THR A 2 10.66 -6.01 12.72
C THR A 2 11.59 -5.73 11.55
N ASN A 3 11.89 -6.74 10.73
CA ASN A 3 12.69 -6.55 9.52
C ASN A 3 11.79 -6.00 8.41
N VAL A 4 11.94 -4.72 8.09
CA VAL A 4 11.39 -4.10 6.89
C VAL A 4 12.48 -4.25 5.82
N ILE A 5 12.22 -5.00 4.75
CA ILE A 5 13.15 -5.14 3.63
C ILE A 5 12.79 -4.09 2.58
N PRO A 6 13.59 -3.02 2.37
CA PRO A 6 13.35 -2.06 1.31
C PRO A 6 14.00 -2.53 0.00
N LEU A 7 13.20 -2.74 -1.04
CA LEU A 7 13.69 -2.96 -2.40
C LEU A 7 14.21 -1.64 -3.00
N HIS A 8 15.52 -1.43 -2.96
CA HIS A 8 16.18 -0.31 -3.65
C HIS A 8 16.45 -0.63 -5.12
N ARG A 9 15.83 0.12 -6.02
CA ARG A 9 16.15 0.15 -7.46
C ARG A 9 17.31 1.13 -7.70
N PRO A 10 18.34 0.79 -8.50
CA PRO A 10 19.41 1.73 -8.84
C PRO A 10 18.89 2.80 -9.81
N ALA A 11 19.06 4.07 -9.46
CA ALA A 11 18.70 5.21 -10.29
C ALA A 11 19.85 5.55 -11.27
N ALA A 12 19.55 5.51 -12.57
CA ALA A 12 20.46 5.99 -13.60
C ALA A 12 20.50 7.54 -13.57
N VAL A 13 21.72 8.08 -13.47
CA VAL A 13 22.04 9.50 -13.57
C VAL A 13 21.86 10.00 -15.00
N SER A 14 21.18 11.15 -15.17
CA SER A 14 21.42 12.08 -16.28
C SER A 14 20.97 13.50 -15.91
N SER A 15 21.88 14.45 -16.16
CA SER A 15 21.90 15.86 -15.75
C SER A 15 21.00 16.80 -16.61
N PRO A 16 20.86 18.11 -16.29
CA PRO A 16 19.57 18.82 -16.36
C PRO A 16 19.42 19.81 -17.53
N ARG A 17 18.17 20.19 -17.84
CA ARG A 17 17.85 21.43 -18.55
C ARG A 17 16.67 22.15 -17.88
N PRO A 18 16.82 23.42 -17.45
CA PRO A 18 15.77 24.12 -16.71
C PRO A 18 14.77 24.77 -17.69
N ARG A 19 13.48 24.64 -17.41
CA ARG A 19 12.46 25.56 -17.90
C ARG A 19 11.60 26.03 -16.71
N PRO A 20 11.46 27.35 -16.50
CA PRO A 20 10.52 27.89 -15.54
C PRO A 20 9.15 28.04 -16.21
N ARG A 21 8.07 27.68 -15.50
CA ARG A 21 6.82 28.45 -15.45
C ARG A 21 5.80 27.79 -14.54
N ASP A 22 5.47 28.56 -13.50
CA ASP A 22 4.15 28.84 -12.97
C ASP A 22 3.15 27.71 -12.76
N GLY A 23 2.87 27.48 -11.48
CA GLY A 23 1.53 27.12 -11.03
C GLY A 23 1.38 25.74 -10.40
N ARG A 24 1.29 25.75 -9.06
CA ARG A 24 0.31 24.96 -8.29
C ARG A 24 0.65 23.48 -8.02
N PRO A 25 0.24 22.97 -6.84
CA PRO A 25 0.61 23.36 -5.49
C PRO A 25 1.72 22.48 -4.92
N SER A 26 2.31 22.92 -3.82
CA SER A 26 3.29 22.21 -3.01
C SER A 26 2.97 20.73 -2.79
N SER A 27 3.94 19.90 -3.16
CA SER A 27 4.46 18.81 -2.34
C SER A 27 3.54 18.27 -1.25
N SER A 28 2.60 17.45 -1.68
CA SER A 28 2.21 16.28 -0.90
C SER A 28 2.22 15.11 -1.84
N ARG A 29 3.43 14.72 -2.28
CA ARG A 29 3.71 13.30 -2.52
C ARG A 29 3.51 12.62 -1.18
N ARG A 30 2.25 12.42 -0.79
CA ARG A 30 1.88 11.29 0.04
C ARG A 30 2.47 10.14 -0.75
N SER A 31 3.56 9.55 -0.27
CA SER A 31 3.86 8.18 -0.66
C SER A 31 2.52 7.47 -0.56
N VAL A 32 2.01 7.06 -1.71
CA VAL A 32 0.86 6.17 -1.75
C VAL A 32 1.42 4.91 -1.09
N LEU A 33 1.34 4.88 0.24
CA LEU A 33 1.54 3.67 1.00
C LEU A 33 0.58 2.70 0.33
N ASP A 34 1.14 1.58 -0.12
CA ASP A 34 0.35 0.48 -0.64
C ASP A 34 -0.87 0.30 0.26
N PRO A 35 -2.11 0.40 -0.28
CA PRO A 35 -3.29 0.28 0.54
C PRO A 35 -3.33 -1.07 1.26
N VAL A 36 -2.62 -2.08 0.77
CA VAL A 36 -2.58 -3.42 1.36
C VAL A 36 -1.37 -3.57 2.30
N ARG A 37 -1.63 -3.99 3.53
CA ARG A 37 -0.64 -4.35 4.54
C ARG A 37 -0.51 -5.86 4.64
N LEU A 38 0.70 -6.37 4.43
CA LEU A 38 1.02 -7.78 4.63
C LEU A 38 1.57 -8.01 6.05
N THR A 39 1.06 -9.05 6.70
CA THR A 39 1.47 -9.50 8.03
C THR A 39 1.69 -11.02 7.99
N PHE A 40 2.46 -11.52 8.94
CA PHE A 40 2.69 -12.95 9.12
C PHE A 40 2.31 -13.33 10.55
N ASP A 41 1.42 -14.31 10.70
CA ASP A 41 1.09 -14.91 11.99
C ASP A 41 1.97 -16.15 12.20
N PRO A 42 2.98 -16.09 13.08
CA PRO A 42 3.87 -17.21 13.35
C PRO A 42 3.16 -18.37 14.07
N THR A 43 2.07 -18.10 14.79
CA THR A 43 1.31 -19.11 15.54
C THR A 43 0.60 -20.06 14.58
N ARG A 44 0.10 -19.51 13.47
CA ARG A 44 -0.64 -20.25 12.43
C ARG A 44 0.21 -20.55 11.21
N SER A 45 1.42 -19.98 11.12
CA SER A 45 2.28 -20.01 9.94
C SER A 45 1.55 -19.56 8.68
N VAL A 46 0.82 -18.45 8.77
CA VAL A 46 -0.01 -17.91 7.69
C VAL A 46 0.35 -16.44 7.44
N HIS A 47 0.40 -16.06 6.17
CA HIS A 47 0.46 -14.68 5.75
C HIS A 47 -0.95 -14.12 5.59
N ALA A 48 -1.17 -12.88 6.03
CA ALA A 48 -2.43 -12.17 5.85
C ALA A 48 -2.17 -10.82 5.19
N ALA A 49 -2.98 -10.48 4.20
CA ALA A 49 -2.98 -9.20 3.52
C ALA A 49 -4.26 -8.46 3.90
N VAL A 50 -4.17 -7.23 4.37
CA VAL A 50 -5.31 -6.42 4.80
C VAL A 50 -5.28 -5.08 4.10
N CYS A 51 -6.33 -4.75 3.37
CA CYS A 51 -6.49 -3.43 2.78
C CYS A 51 -6.90 -2.39 3.85
N ALA A 52 -6.11 -1.35 4.02
CA ALA A 52 -6.36 -0.27 4.97
C ALA A 52 -7.52 0.66 4.55
N GLN A 53 -8.01 0.57 3.31
CA GLN A 53 -9.07 1.43 2.81
C GLN A 53 -10.44 0.75 2.83
N CYS A 54 -10.52 -0.52 2.38
CA CYS A 54 -11.77 -1.27 2.33
C CYS A 54 -11.89 -2.39 3.39
N ALA A 55 -10.86 -2.59 4.21
CA ALA A 55 -10.76 -3.67 5.19
C ALA A 55 -10.82 -5.10 4.60
N GLU A 56 -10.77 -5.25 3.27
CA GLU A 56 -10.73 -6.56 2.62
C GLU A 56 -9.45 -7.31 3.05
N THR A 57 -9.63 -8.56 3.44
CA THR A 57 -8.57 -9.38 4.03
C THR A 57 -8.47 -10.69 3.29
N GLU A 58 -7.25 -11.05 2.90
CA GLU A 58 -6.92 -12.36 2.34
C GLU A 58 -5.82 -13.02 3.14
N SER A 59 -5.74 -14.35 3.11
CA SER A 59 -4.70 -15.09 3.82
C SER A 59 -4.24 -16.32 3.05
N ALA A 60 -2.96 -16.63 3.20
CA ALA A 60 -2.32 -17.74 2.50
C ALA A 60 -1.26 -18.41 3.36
N TYR A 61 -1.11 -19.72 3.21
CA TYR A 61 0.05 -20.45 3.73
C TYR A 61 1.33 -20.03 2.98
N PRO A 62 2.54 -20.32 3.51
CA PRO A 62 3.79 -19.80 2.97
C PRO A 62 4.10 -20.24 1.53
N ASP A 63 3.59 -21.40 1.13
CA ASP A 63 3.66 -21.94 -0.24
C ASP A 63 2.84 -21.12 -1.26
N ALA A 64 1.79 -20.43 -0.80
CA ALA A 64 0.92 -19.58 -1.60
C ALA A 64 1.21 -18.07 -1.43
N LEU A 65 2.35 -17.69 -0.82
CA LEU A 65 2.71 -16.27 -0.63
C LEU A 65 2.77 -15.49 -1.95
N GLY A 66 3.24 -16.12 -3.04
CA GLY A 66 3.28 -15.48 -4.36
C GLY A 66 1.90 -15.09 -4.89
N TRP A 67 0.88 -15.92 -4.64
CA TRP A 67 -0.51 -15.59 -4.99
C TRP A 67 -1.02 -14.42 -4.14
N LEU A 68 -0.73 -14.42 -2.84
CA LEU A 68 -1.15 -13.35 -1.92
C LEU A 68 -0.51 -12.00 -2.29
N LEU A 69 0.76 -12.01 -2.71
CA LEU A 69 1.44 -10.81 -3.25
C LEU A 69 0.80 -10.34 -4.55
N GLY A 70 0.43 -11.26 -5.45
CA GLY A 70 -0.30 -10.93 -6.67
C GLY A 70 -1.68 -10.33 -6.40
N TRP A 71 -2.39 -10.85 -5.40
CA TRP A 71 -3.65 -10.26 -4.93
C TRP A 71 -3.42 -8.83 -4.42
N ALA A 72 -2.41 -8.61 -3.57
CA ALA A 72 -2.12 -7.28 -3.02
C ALA A 72 -1.83 -6.24 -4.12
N GLU A 73 -1.02 -6.59 -5.11
CA GLU A 73 -0.68 -5.70 -6.24
C GLU A 73 -1.88 -5.41 -7.15
N ALA A 74 -2.73 -6.43 -7.39
CA ALA A 74 -3.91 -6.30 -8.23
C ALA A 74 -5.11 -5.68 -7.51
N HIS A 75 -5.06 -5.58 -6.18
CA HIS A 75 -6.18 -5.15 -5.36
C HIS A 75 -6.59 -3.70 -5.68
N ARG A 76 -7.89 -3.51 -5.94
CA ARG A 76 -8.49 -2.20 -6.20
C ARG A 76 -9.74 -2.07 -5.34
N CYS A 77 -9.73 -1.08 -4.46
CA CYS A 77 -10.90 -0.79 -3.65
C CYS A 77 -12.03 -0.22 -4.49
N ASP A 78 -13.26 -0.58 -4.13
CA ASP A 78 -14.42 0.19 -4.52
C ASP A 78 -14.36 1.59 -3.85
N PRO A 79 -14.46 2.69 -4.63
CA PRO A 79 -14.29 4.03 -4.10
C PRO A 79 -15.44 4.48 -3.19
N GLU A 80 -16.67 3.99 -3.41
CA GLU A 80 -17.82 4.33 -2.57
C GLU A 80 -17.72 3.62 -1.22
N LEU A 81 -17.38 2.34 -1.22
CA LEU A 81 -17.15 1.56 0.00
C LEU A 81 -16.00 2.14 0.83
N ALA A 82 -14.88 2.47 0.19
CA ALA A 82 -13.74 3.09 0.88
C ALA A 82 -14.11 4.45 1.48
N ALA A 83 -14.94 5.24 0.79
CA ALA A 83 -15.42 6.53 1.30
C ALA A 83 -16.35 6.38 2.51
N LEU A 84 -17.25 5.37 2.48
CA LEU A 84 -18.14 5.02 3.59
C LEU A 84 -17.36 4.54 4.81
N LEU A 85 -16.38 3.64 4.64
CA LEU A 85 -15.56 3.17 5.75
C LEU A 85 -14.74 4.31 6.35
N ALA A 86 -14.14 5.15 5.51
CA ALA A 86 -13.42 6.32 5.98
C ALA A 86 -14.32 7.34 6.71
N SER A 87 -15.62 7.42 6.40
CA SER A 87 -16.56 8.28 7.13
C SER A 87 -16.99 7.68 8.46
N CYS A 88 -17.17 6.36 8.55
CA CYS A 88 -17.41 5.64 9.80
C CYS A 88 -16.27 5.88 10.81
N ASP A 89 -15.01 5.77 10.37
CA ASP A 89 -13.84 6.00 11.24
C ASP A 89 -13.75 7.44 11.76
N ARG A 90 -14.34 8.41 11.05
CA ARG A 90 -14.39 9.83 11.47
C ARG A 90 -15.59 10.17 12.34
N GLY A 91 -16.66 9.35 12.31
CA GLY A 91 -17.89 9.56 13.08
C GLY A 91 -17.85 8.99 14.50
N ALA A 92 -16.80 8.25 14.87
CA ALA A 92 -16.60 7.68 16.20
C ALA A 92 -15.94 8.66 17.20
N ALA A 93 -16.10 9.98 17.01
CA ALA A 93 -15.55 11.05 17.84
C ALA A 93 -16.64 11.73 18.69
#